data_AF-A0A1H8CL82-F1
#
_entry.id   AF-A0A1H8CL82-F1
#
_cell.length_a   1.000
_cell.length_b   1.000
_cell.length_c   1.000
_cell.angle_alpha   90.00
_cell.angle_beta   90.00
_cell.angle_gamma   90.00
#
_symmetry.space_group_name_H-M   'P 1'
#
loop_
_entity.id
_entity.type
_entity.pdbx_description
1 polymer ?
#
loop_
_entity_poly.entity_id
_entity_poly.type
_entity_poly.pdbx_seq_one_letter_code
_entity_poly.pdbx_strand_id
1 'polypeptide(L)' 'MLYGYCVGVASSRRLEKRTYEDVAFRIIAAGQHPDHTALAEFRRRHLKELSGLFVQVLALCQKQGW' A
#
# COMPACT_ATOMS: atom_id res chain seq x y z
N MET A 1 -1.76 1.13 -1.52
CA MET A 1 -0.89 0.92 -0.34
C MET A 1 0.00 -0.30 -0.45
N LEU A 2 -0.55 -1.50 -0.74
CA LEU A 2 0.22 -2.74 -0.85
C LEU A 2 1.42 -2.62 -1.79
N TYR A 3 1.18 -2.13 -3.01
CA TYR A 3 2.26 -1.87 -3.98
C TYR A 3 3.33 -0.91 -3.42
N GLY A 4 2.90 0.16 -2.76
CA GLY A 4 3.80 1.08 -2.06
C GLY A 4 4.69 0.36 -1.06
N TYR A 5 4.16 -0.56 -0.26
CA TYR A 5 4.96 -1.37 0.65
C TYR A 5 5.94 -2.30 -0.07
N CYS A 6 5.53 -2.92 -1.18
CA CYS A 6 6.42 -3.75 -2.01
C CYS A 6 7.61 -2.95 -2.56
N VAL A 7 7.44 -1.65 -2.84
CA VAL A 7 8.51 -0.77 -3.35
C VAL A 7 9.13 0.13 -2.28
N GLY A 8 8.90 -0.13 -0.99
CA GLY A 8 9.52 0.61 0.13
C GLY A 8 8.94 2.02 0.39
N VAL A 9 7.73 2.30 -0.08
CA VAL A 9 7.00 3.57 0.12
C VAL A 9 5.84 3.36 1.11
N ALA A 10 6.11 3.66 2.39
CA ALA A 10 5.14 3.47 3.49
C ALA A 10 4.43 4.76 3.96
N SER A 11 5.06 5.92 3.80
CA SER A 11 4.51 7.20 4.31
C SER A 11 3.27 7.61 3.52
N SER A 12 2.18 7.98 4.21
CA SER A 12 0.96 8.47 3.54
C SER A 12 1.23 9.68 2.65
N ARG A 13 2.09 10.61 3.09
CA ARG A 13 2.47 11.78 2.30
C ARG A 13 3.25 11.40 1.04
N ARG A 14 4.12 10.40 1.15
CA ARG A 14 4.86 9.87 -0.01
C ARG A 14 3.95 9.11 -0.96
N LEU A 15 2.98 8.36 -0.45
CA LEU A 15 1.99 7.64 -1.24
C LEU A 15 1.10 8.60 -2.02
N GLU A 16 0.57 9.65 -1.37
CA GLU A 16 -0.19 10.72 -2.02
C GLU A 16 0.63 11.34 -3.15
N LYS A 17 1.84 11.83 -2.85
CA LYS A 17 2.74 12.43 -3.86
C LYS A 17 3.01 11.49 -5.05
N ARG A 18 3.19 10.20 -4.80
CA ARG A 18 3.41 9.19 -5.84
C ARG A 18 2.21 8.99 -6.76
N THR A 19 0.98 9.19 -6.29
CA THR A 19 -0.20 9.13 -7.19
C THR A 19 -0.11 10.19 -8.30
N TYR A 20 0.53 11.33 -8.03
CA TYR A 20 0.77 12.38 -9.02
C TYR A 20 1.99 12.11 -9.89
N GLU A 21 3.10 11.64 -9.31
CA GLU A 21 4.40 11.59 -9.99
C GLU A 21 4.68 10.28 -10.73
N ASP A 22 4.03 9.19 -10.33
CA ASP A 22 4.38 7.84 -10.75
C ASP A 22 3.20 7.15 -11.44
N VAL A 23 3.40 6.77 -12.70
CA VAL A 23 2.35 6.14 -13.53
C VAL A 23 1.83 4.85 -12.90
N ALA A 24 2.69 4.03 -12.28
CA ALA A 24 2.25 2.79 -11.65
C ALA A 24 1.30 3.08 -10.48
N PHE A 25 1.61 4.10 -9.66
CA PHE A 25 0.74 4.53 -8.58
C PHE A 25 -0.56 5.14 -9.09
N ARG A 26 -0.53 5.92 -10.18
CA ARG A 26 -1.73 6.49 -10.79
C ARG A 26 -2.67 5.42 -11.34
N ILE A 27 -2.12 4.40 -11.99
CA ILE A 27 -2.90 3.26 -12.50
C ILE A 27 -3.54 2.48 -11.34
N ILE A 28 -2.75 2.15 -10.31
CA ILE A 28 -3.26 1.40 -9.15
C ILE A 28 -4.28 2.21 -8.35
N ALA A 29 -4.14 3.53 -8.31
CA ALA A 29 -5.12 4.43 -7.69
C ALA A 29 -6.32 4.73 -8.61
N ALA A 30 -6.40 4.14 -9.81
CA ALA A 30 -7.45 4.43 -10.80
C ALA A 30 -7.61 5.94 -11.11
N GLY A 31 -6.49 6.66 -11.16
CA GLY A 31 -6.47 8.12 -11.34
C GLY A 31 -6.92 8.94 -10.13
N GLN A 32 -7.21 8.31 -8.99
CA GLN A 32 -7.53 9.00 -7.75
C GLN A 32 -6.26 9.49 -7.05
N HIS A 33 -6.39 10.63 -6.38
CA HIS A 33 -5.32 11.24 -5.59
C HIS A 33 -5.79 11.46 -4.14
N PRO A 34 -5.98 10.38 -3.37
CA PRO A 34 -6.43 10.51 -1.99
C PRO A 34 -5.38 11.25 -1.15
N ASP A 35 -5.82 12.25 -0.40
CA ASP A 35 -4.96 12.99 0.53
C ASP A 35 -4.31 12.05 1.56
N HIS A 36 -3.12 12.43 2.05
CA HIS A 36 -2.40 11.68 3.07
C HIS A 36 -3.23 11.39 4.32
N THR A 37 -4.20 12.25 4.66
CA THR A 37 -5.11 12.05 5.79
C THR A 37 -6.03 10.87 5.53
N ALA A 38 -6.69 10.83 4.36
CA ALA A 38 -7.55 9.71 3.97
C ALA A 38 -6.77 8.39 3.90
N LEU A 39 -5.53 8.44 3.39
CA LEU A 39 -4.62 7.29 3.39
C LEU A 39 -4.27 6.84 4.82
N ALA A 40 -3.95 7.78 5.71
CA ALA A 40 -3.63 7.45 7.11
C ALA A 40 -4.82 6.85 7.85
N GLU A 41 -6.03 7.39 7.64
CA GLU A 41 -7.25 6.86 8.23
C GLU A 41 -7.63 5.50 7.67
N PHE A 42 -7.52 5.28 6.36
CA PHE A 42 -7.70 3.97 5.74
C PHE A 42 -6.77 2.95 6.39
N ARG A 43 -5.47 3.28 6.49
CA ARG A 43 -4.51 2.40 7.14
C ARG A 43 -4.84 2.13 8.59
N ARG A 44 -5.27 3.15 9.35
CA ARG A 44 -5.64 3.00 10.76
C ARG A 44 -6.85 2.06 10.92
N ARG A 45 -7.88 2.24 10.10
CA ARG A 45 -9.09 1.41 10.12
C ARG A 45 -8.80 -0.03 9.75
N HIS A 46 -7.96 -0.25 8.75
CA HIS A 46 -7.70 -1.56 8.19
C HIS A 46 -6.44 -2.23 8.72
N LEU A 47 -5.76 -1.67 9.73
CA LEU A 47 -4.45 -2.15 10.19
C LEU A 47 -4.48 -3.62 10.62
N LYS A 48 -5.55 -4.04 11.30
CA LYS A 48 -5.72 -5.41 11.79
C LYS A 48 -5.93 -6.41 10.64
N GLU A 49 -6.68 -6.01 9.61
CA GLU A 49 -6.89 -6.86 8.42
C GLU A 49 -5.65 -6.90 7.54
N LEU A 50 -4.97 -5.75 7.38
CA LEU A 50 -3.71 -5.64 6.66
C LEU A 50 -2.63 -6.52 7.28
N SER A 51 -2.52 -6.59 8.61
CA SER A 51 -1.53 -7.47 9.25
C SER A 51 -1.80 -8.94 8.93
N GLY A 52 -3.07 -9.37 8.94
CA GLY A 52 -3.46 -10.71 8.51
C GLY A 52 -3.11 -10.99 7.05
N LEU A 53 -3.37 -10.02 6.17
CA LEU A 53 -3.02 -10.12 4.75
C LEU A 53 -1.51 -10.22 4.54
N PHE A 54 -0.71 -9.43 5.27
CA PHE A 54 0.76 -9.51 5.22
C PHE A 54 1.28 -10.86 5.69
N VAL A 55 0.70 -11.43 6.75
CA VAL A 55 1.05 -12.78 7.22
C VAL A 55 0.71 -13.83 6.17
N GLN A 56 -0.44 -13.72 5.51
CA GLN A 56 -0.83 -14.64 4.44
C GLN A 56 0.12 -14.55 3.23
N VAL A 57 0.49 -13.34 2.82
CA VAL A 57 1.46 -13.11 1.74
C VAL A 57 2.83 -13.68 2.11
N LEU A 58 3.30 -13.44 3.34
CA LEU A 58 4.58 -13.99 3.81
C LEU A 58 4.56 -15.53 3.83
N ALA A 59 3.48 -16.12 4.33
CA ALA A 59 3.30 -17.58 4.35
C ALA A 59 3.25 -18.17 2.93
N LEU A 60 2.68 -17.45 1.96
CA LEU A 60 2.68 -17.84 0.56
C LEU A 60 4.10 -17.80 -0.03
N CYS A 61 4.87 -16.74 0.25
CA CYS A 61 6.27 -16.65 -0.16
C CYS A 61 7.12 -17.78 0.43
N GLN A 62 6.94 -18.10 1.71
CA GLN A 62 7.63 -19.20 2.39
C GLN A 62 7.31 -20.56 1.76
N LYS A 63 6.05 -20.79 1.35
CA LYS A 63 5.65 -22.04 0.67
C LYS A 63 6.25 -22.19 -0.73
N GLN A 64 6.66 -21.11 -1.38
CA GLN A 64 7.27 -21.15 -2.72
C GLN A 64 8.81 -21.23 -2.68
N GLY A 65 9.42 -21.49 -1.52
CA GLY A 65 10.85 -21.80 -1.43
C GLY A 65 11.77 -20.58 -1.39
N TRP A 66 11.29 -19.45 -0.86
CA TRP A 66 12.13 -18.35 -0.38
C TRP A 66 12.56 -18.58 1.07
#